data_AF-X5QR21-F1
#
_entry.id   AF-X5QR21-F1
#
_cell.length_a   1.000
_cell.length_b   1.000
_cell.length_c   1.000
_cell.angle_alpha   90.00
_cell.angle_beta   90.00
_cell.angle_gamma   90.00
#
_symmetry.space_group_name_H-M   'P 1'
#
loop_
_entity.id
_entity.type
_entity.pdbx_description
1 polymer ?
#
loop_
_entity_poly.entity_id
_entity_poly.type
_entity_poly.pdbx_seq_one_letter_code
_entity_poly.pdbx_strand_id
1 'polypeptide(L)' 'MPNEFYISIGFMDAPEKFHPQAQAYWEMRLPFIRMDDGLPRVEGYTRARDPALGNPRDR' A
#
# COMPACT_ATOMS: atom_id res chain seq x y z
N MET A 1 6.46 -2.58 -24.84
CA MET A 1 5.28 -2.72 -25.72
C MET A 1 4.61 -1.36 -25.90
N PRO A 2 3.76 -1.13 -26.92
CA PRO A 2 2.97 0.10 -26.99
C PRO A 2 2.08 0.16 -25.73
N ASN A 3 2.14 1.27 -24.98
CA ASN A 3 1.40 1.55 -23.72
C ASN A 3 2.03 1.07 -22.39
N GLU A 4 3.34 0.81 -22.34
CA GLU A 4 4.04 0.59 -21.06
C GLU A 4 4.86 1.82 -20.66
N PHE A 5 4.60 2.35 -19.46
CA PHE A 5 5.45 3.36 -18.84
C PHE A 5 6.41 2.68 -17.87
N TYR A 6 7.68 2.65 -18.24
CA TYR A 6 8.75 2.17 -17.38
C TYR A 6 9.22 3.33 -16.50
N ILE A 7 8.87 3.27 -15.21
CA ILE A 7 9.28 4.27 -14.23
C ILE A 7 10.33 3.63 -13.33
N SER A 8 11.51 4.23 -13.26
CA SER A 8 12.44 4.00 -12.15
C SER A 8 12.03 4.90 -10.99
N ILE A 9 11.43 4.33 -9.95
CA ILE A 9 11.35 5.01 -8.66
C ILE A 9 12.76 4.95 -8.10
N GLY A 10 13.51 6.05 -8.23
CA GLY A 10 14.93 6.09 -7.90
C GLY A 10 15.19 5.61 -6.47
N PHE A 11 16.25 4.83 -6.29
CA PHE A 11 16.80 4.57 -4.97
C PHE A 11 17.51 5.86 -4.52
N MET A 12 16.96 6.54 -3.53
CA MET A 12 17.69 7.60 -2.84
C MET A 12 18.69 6.94 -1.88
N ASP A 13 19.92 7.44 -1.82
CA ASP A 13 20.94 6.93 -0.89
C ASP A 13 20.52 7.12 0.58
N ALA A 14 19.73 8.17 0.86
CA ALA A 14 19.18 8.48 2.18
C ALA A 14 17.76 9.09 2.05
N PRO A 15 16.72 8.29 1.76
CA PRO A 15 15.36 8.80 1.69
C PRO A 15 14.91 9.29 3.06
N GLU A 16 14.06 10.31 3.07
CA GLU A 16 13.33 10.70 4.27
C GLU A 16 12.54 9.51 4.80
N LYS A 17 12.61 9.29 6.12
CA LYS A 17 11.95 8.16 6.78
C LYS A 17 10.65 8.63 7.41
N PHE A 18 9.55 8.10 6.92
CA PHE A 18 8.23 8.31 7.50
C PHE A 18 7.85 7.11 8.37
N HIS A 19 7.42 7.35 9.59
CA HIS A 19 6.93 6.28 10.46
C HIS A 19 5.60 5.73 9.92
N PRO A 20 5.37 4.40 9.97
CA PRO A 20 4.09 3.81 9.61
C PRO A 20 2.94 4.44 10.40
N GLN A 21 1.84 4.75 9.72
CA GLN A 21 0.69 5.44 10.32
C GLN A 21 -0.55 4.55 10.44
N ALA A 22 -0.64 3.47 9.65
CA ALA A 22 -1.79 2.55 9.64
C ALA A 22 -1.42 1.26 8.89
N GLN A 23 -2.17 0.19 9.17
CA GLN A 23 -2.13 -1.08 8.46
C GLN A 23 -3.30 -1.14 7.47
N ALA A 24 -2.99 -1.07 6.19
CA ALA A 24 -3.96 -1.24 5.09
C ALA A 24 -4.25 -2.73 4.83
N TYR A 25 -5.34 -3.02 4.11
CA TYR A 25 -5.72 -4.38 3.69
C TYR A 25 -5.84 -5.41 4.81
N TRP A 26 -6.33 -5.00 5.96
CA TRP A 26 -6.36 -5.84 7.15
C TRP A 26 -7.24 -7.10 7.01
N GLU A 27 -8.27 -7.06 6.18
CA GLU A 27 -9.10 -8.22 5.78
C GLU A 27 -8.27 -9.32 5.12
N MET A 28 -7.23 -8.94 4.38
CA MET A 28 -6.36 -9.86 3.64
C MET A 28 -5.12 -10.27 4.43
N ARG A 29 -5.05 -9.95 5.73
CA ARG A 29 -3.93 -10.40 6.57
C ARG A 29 -3.92 -11.93 6.65
N LEU A 30 -2.73 -12.50 6.75
CA LEU A 30 -2.59 -13.93 7.01
C LEU A 30 -3.06 -14.24 8.44
N PRO A 31 -3.82 -15.33 8.68
CA PRO A 31 -4.41 -15.62 9.99
C PRO A 31 -3.40 -15.77 11.14
N PHE A 32 -2.15 -16.07 10.82
CA PHE A 32 -1.06 -16.27 11.78
C PHE A 32 -0.21 -15.02 12.02
N ILE A 33 -0.48 -13.90 11.34
CA ILE A 33 0.25 -12.64 11.58
C ILE A 33 -0.39 -11.89 12.75
N ARG A 34 0.43 -11.56 13.75
CA ARG A 34 0.09 -10.62 14.82
C ARG A 34 0.88 -9.32 14.63
N MET A 35 0.18 -8.23 14.34
CA MET A 35 0.75 -6.87 14.36
C MET A 35 0.23 -6.14 15.59
N ASP A 36 1.09 -6.03 16.60
CA ASP A 36 0.82 -5.42 17.91
C ASP A 36 1.53 -4.06 18.05
N ASP A 37 1.45 -3.26 16.97
CA ASP A 37 2.10 -1.97 16.81
C ASP A 37 1.25 -0.78 17.27
N GLY A 38 0.02 -1.05 17.73
CA GLY A 38 -0.96 -0.02 18.10
C GLY A 38 -1.51 0.81 16.93
N LEU A 39 -1.16 0.50 15.67
CA LEU A 39 -1.56 1.32 14.52
C LEU A 39 -3.00 1.06 14.08
N PRO A 40 -3.73 2.07 13.57
CA PRO A 40 -5.06 1.87 12.98
C PRO A 40 -5.07 0.76 11.91
N ARG A 41 -6.14 -0.05 11.89
CA ARG A 41 -6.36 -1.10 10.87
C ARG A 41 -7.41 -0.62 9.88
N VAL A 42 -7.10 -0.74 8.60
CA VAL A 42 -7.93 -0.32 7.49
C VAL A 42 -8.08 -1.49 6.52
N GLU A 43 -9.31 -1.77 6.12
CA GLU A 43 -9.64 -2.96 5.32
C GLU A 43 -9.22 -2.87 3.85
N GLY A 44 -8.95 -1.66 3.37
CA GLY A 44 -8.46 -1.40 2.02
C GLY A 44 -7.34 -0.37 2.03
N TYR A 45 -7.34 0.51 1.03
CA TYR A 45 -6.38 1.60 0.95
C TYR A 45 -6.56 2.60 2.11
N THR A 46 -5.44 3.09 2.64
CA THR A 46 -5.39 4.13 3.67
C THR A 46 -5.71 5.54 3.14
N ARG A 47 -5.92 5.67 1.83
CA ARG A 47 -6.34 6.90 1.15
C ARG A 47 -7.38 6.59 0.09
N ALA A 48 -8.26 7.57 -0.16
CA ALA A 48 -9.19 7.51 -1.28
C ALA A 48 -8.41 7.38 -2.60
N ARG A 49 -8.86 6.45 -3.45
CA ARG A 49 -8.36 6.28 -4.81
C ARG A 49 -9.38 6.79 -5.80
N ASP A 50 -8.88 7.19 -6.97
CA ASP A 50 -9.72 7.46 -8.13
C ASP A 50 -10.43 6.17 -8.57
N PRO A 51 -11.78 6.12 -8.56
CA PRO A 51 -12.52 4.95 -9.01
C PRO A 51 -12.21 4.54 -10.45
N ALA A 52 -11.83 5.48 -11.33
CA ALA A 52 -11.53 5.20 -12.72
C ALA A 52 -10.27 4.34 -12.93
N LEU A 53 -9.36 4.32 -11.94
CA LEU A 53 -8.15 3.49 -11.98
C LEU A 53 -8.40 2.05 -11.48
N GLY A 54 -9.56 1.79 -10.88
CA GLY A 54 -9.89 0.51 -10.26
C GLY A 54 -9.00 0.14 -9.05
N ASN A 55 -9.28 -1.03 -8.46
CA ASN A 55 -8.40 -1.64 -7.47
C ASN A 55 -7.67 -2.85 -8.07
N PRO A 56 -6.35 -2.99 -7.84
CA PRO A 56 -5.60 -4.20 -8.18
C PRO A 56 -6.18 -5.48 -7.57
N ARG A 57 -6.86 -5.39 -6.40
CA ARG A 57 -7.51 -6.55 -5.76
C ARG A 57 -8.68 -7.11 -6.58
N ASP A 58 -9.28 -6.29 -7.43
CA ASP A 58 -10.47 -6.65 -8.20
C ASP A 58 -10.08 -7.28 -9.56
N ARG A 59 -8.78 -7.58 -9.77
CA ARG A 59 -8.22 -8.10 -11.02
C ARG A 59 -7.49 -9.43 -10.84
#